data_AF-A0A239I3H5-F1
#
_entry.id   AF-A0A239I3H5-F1
#
_cell.length_a   1.000
_cell.length_b   1.000
_cell.length_c   1.000
_cell.angle_alpha   90.00
_cell.angle_beta   90.00
_cell.angle_gamma   90.00
#
_symmetry.space_group_name_H-M   'P 1'
#
loop_
_entity.id
_entity.type
_entity.pdbx_description
1 polymer ?
#
loop_
_entity_poly.entity_id
_entity_poly.type
_entity_poly.pdbx_seq_one_letter_code
_entity_poly.pdbx_strand_id
1 'polypeptide(L)'
;MNFFIDEWIDKLVSKIKNEFGDRLAFIGLQGSYKRKEADDSSDIDIVVILNELAVQDLKKYRAIISKMPYKEKAFGFISGKSEIIGWEKSDLFQFYYDT
;
A
#
# COMPACT_ATOMS: atom_id res chain seq x y z
N MET A 1 10.50 20.74 -7.00
CA MET A 1 9.46 20.50 -5.98
C MET A 1 9.98 19.37 -5.11
N ASN A 2 10.23 19.62 -3.82
CA ASN A 2 10.77 18.58 -2.94
C ASN A 2 9.68 17.52 -2.70
N PHE A 3 10.06 16.26 -2.84
CA PHE A 3 9.21 15.13 -2.53
C PHE A 3 9.39 14.78 -1.05
N PHE A 4 8.33 14.89 -0.26
CA PHE A 4 8.33 14.50 1.15
C PHE A 4 7.49 13.23 1.31
N ILE A 5 8.17 12.12 1.60
CA ILE A 5 7.52 10.80 1.69
C ILE A 5 6.44 10.75 2.77
N ASP A 6 6.69 11.33 3.94
CA ASP A 6 5.74 11.30 5.07
C ASP A 6 4.43 12.00 4.70
N GLU A 7 4.50 13.18 4.06
CA GLU A 7 3.31 13.89 3.58
C GLU A 7 2.55 13.11 2.50
N TRP A 8 3.30 12.40 1.64
CA TRP A 8 2.71 11.56 0.61
C TRP A 8 1.96 10.36 1.21
N ILE A 9 2.58 9.68 2.19
CA ILE A 9 1.99 8.54 2.91
C ILE A 9 0.75 9.00 3.67
N ASP A 10 0.81 10.10 4.43
CA ASP A 10 -0.32 10.62 5.19
C ASP A 10 -1.52 10.93 4.29
N LYS A 11 -1.25 11.55 3.13
CA LYS A 11 -2.29 11.84 2.14
C LYS A 11 -2.89 10.57 1.54
N LEU A 12 -2.08 9.56 1.27
CA LEU A 12 -2.57 8.27 0.77
C LEU A 12 -3.42 7.57 1.83
N VAL A 13 -2.90 7.44 3.05
CA VAL A 13 -3.57 6.81 4.19
C VAL A 13 -4.93 7.47 4.44
N SER A 14 -5.01 8.80 4.41
CA SER A 14 -6.28 9.53 4.53
C SER A 14 -7.27 9.15 3.43
N LYS A 15 -6.84 9.12 2.17
CA LYS A 15 -7.71 8.73 1.03
C LYS A 15 -8.19 7.28 1.12
N ILE A 16 -7.31 6.34 1.49
CA ILE A 16 -7.65 4.92 1.62
C ILE A 16 -8.60 4.70 2.79
N LYS A 17 -8.35 5.32 3.96
CA LYS A 17 -9.25 5.27 5.12
C LYS A 17 -10.63 5.82 4.78
N ASN A 18 -10.70 6.93 4.05
CA ASN A 18 -11.98 7.51 3.63
C ASN A 18 -12.74 6.63 2.62
N GLU A 19 -12.04 5.92 1.73
CA GLU A 19 -12.68 5.06 0.72
C GLU A 19 -13.17 3.72 1.29
N PHE A 20 -12.37 3.08 2.15
CA PHE A 20 -12.63 1.71 2.60
C PHE A 20 -13.16 1.62 4.03
N GLY A 21 -12.97 2.65 4.86
CA GLY A 21 -13.51 2.73 6.23
C GLY A 21 -13.19 1.47 7.04
N ASP A 22 -14.23 0.90 7.66
CA ASP A 22 -14.12 -0.29 8.51
C ASP A 22 -13.70 -1.57 7.77
N ARG A 23 -13.74 -1.57 6.43
CA ARG A 23 -13.24 -2.68 5.61
C ARG A 23 -11.71 -2.69 5.54
N LEU A 24 -11.05 -1.58 5.87
CA LEU A 24 -9.60 -1.50 5.89
C LEU A 24 -9.05 -2.23 7.12
N ALA A 25 -8.29 -3.29 6.91
CA ALA A 25 -7.67 -4.05 7.98
C ALA A 25 -6.25 -3.54 8.31
N PHE A 26 -5.49 -3.13 7.30
CA PHE A 26 -4.10 -2.73 7.47
C PHE A 26 -3.63 -1.84 6.31
N ILE A 27 -2.74 -0.90 6.61
CA ILE A 27 -1.89 -0.21 5.63
C ILE A 27 -0.46 -0.26 6.13
N GLY A 28 0.47 -0.64 5.27
CA GLY A 28 1.91 -0.70 5.57
C GLY A 28 2.75 -0.12 4.45
N LEU A 29 4.02 0.13 4.77
CA LEU A 29 5.05 0.59 3.86
C LEU A 29 6.10 -0.51 3.76
N GLN A 30 6.46 -0.93 2.55
CA GLN A 30 7.51 -1.90 2.29
C GLN A 30 8.73 -1.22 1.63
N GLY A 31 9.74 -2.03 1.32
CA GLY A 31 10.79 -1.64 0.41
C GLY A 31 11.82 -0.67 0.99
N SER A 32 12.48 0.06 0.09
CA SER A 32 13.64 0.89 0.44
C SER A 32 13.29 2.02 1.41
N TYR A 33 12.08 2.58 1.32
CA TYR A 33 11.63 3.61 2.27
C TYR A 33 11.49 3.06 3.70
N LYS A 34 10.93 1.86 3.88
CA LYS A 34 10.87 1.23 5.21
C LYS A 34 12.26 0.91 5.76
N ARG A 35 13.18 0.43 4.90
CA ARG A 35 14.56 0.10 5.29
C ARG A 35 15.48 1.32 5.43
N LYS A 36 15.00 2.52 5.09
CA LYS A 36 15.78 3.77 5.08
C LYS A 36 16.96 3.74 4.10
N GLU A 37 16.76 3.01 3.00
CA GLU A 37 17.71 2.86 1.88
C GLU A 37 17.25 3.62 0.64
N ALA A 38 16.12 4.34 0.72
CA ALA A 38 15.53 5.02 -0.42
C ALA A 38 16.37 6.23 -0.89
N ASP A 39 16.35 6.43 -2.20
CA ASP A 39 16.90 7.59 -2.90
C ASP A 39 15.80 8.28 -3.75
N ASP A 40 16.18 9.34 -4.47
CA ASP A 40 15.27 10.11 -5.31
C ASP A 40 14.61 9.29 -6.43
N SER A 41 15.19 8.15 -6.82
CA SER A 41 14.67 7.26 -7.86
C SER A 41 13.73 6.19 -7.31
N SER A 42 13.77 5.93 -6.01
CA SER A 42 13.06 4.84 -5.35
C SER A 42 11.54 4.94 -5.49
N ASP A 43 10.92 3.77 -5.64
CA ASP A 43 9.48 3.55 -5.60
C ASP A 43 8.97 3.51 -4.15
N ILE A 44 7.68 3.78 -3.97
CA ILE A 44 6.97 3.78 -2.70
C ILE A 44 6.10 2.53 -2.65
N ASP A 45 6.59 1.50 -1.96
CA ASP A 45 5.91 0.22 -1.85
C ASP A 45 4.83 0.27 -0.76
N ILE A 46 3.56 0.32 -1.14
CA ILE A 46 2.43 0.38 -0.19
C ILE A 46 1.68 -0.94 -0.18
N VAL A 47 1.41 -1.43 1.03
CA VAL A 47 0.60 -2.60 1.29
C VAL A 47 -0.76 -2.16 1.84
N VAL A 48 -1.85 -2.64 1.24
CA VAL A 48 -3.21 -2.44 1.72
C VAL A 48 -3.89 -3.79 1.89
N ILE A 49 -4.42 -4.05 3.08
CA ILE A 49 -5.20 -5.26 3.35
C ILE A 49 -6.62 -4.84 3.71
N LEU A 50 -7.59 -5.38 2.98
CA LEU A 50 -9.01 -5.27 3.31
C LEU A 50 -9.49 -6.53 4.02
N ASN A 51 -10.56 -6.43 4.80
CA ASN A 51 -11.21 -7.62 5.38
C ASN A 51 -11.66 -8.58 4.27
N GLU A 52 -12.26 -8.06 3.22
CA GLU A 52 -12.63 -8.77 2.00
C GLU A 52 -12.35 -7.88 0.79
N LEU A 53 -11.72 -8.44 -0.24
CA LEU A 53 -11.39 -7.74 -1.48
C LEU A 53 -12.38 -8.13 -2.58
N ALA A 54 -13.07 -7.13 -3.15
CA ALA A 54 -13.88 -7.31 -4.35
C ALA A 54 -13.19 -6.67 -5.57
N VAL A 55 -13.50 -7.17 -6.76
CA VAL A 55 -12.93 -6.65 -8.03
C VAL A 55 -13.15 -5.14 -8.20
N GLN A 56 -14.26 -4.60 -7.71
CA GLN A 56 -14.56 -3.17 -7.73
C GLN A 56 -13.60 -2.34 -6.86
N ASP A 57 -13.07 -2.92 -5.77
CA ASP A 57 -12.13 -2.25 -4.88
C ASP A 57 -10.78 -2.02 -5.58
N LEU A 58 -10.38 -2.90 -6.51
CA LEU A 58 -9.20 -2.69 -7.35
C LEU A 58 -9.32 -1.43 -8.21
N LYS A 59 -10.52 -1.18 -8.77
CA LYS A 59 -10.79 0.04 -9.54
C LYS A 59 -10.74 1.29 -8.65
N LYS A 60 -11.31 1.22 -7.46
CA LYS A 60 -11.29 2.30 -6.47
C LYS A 60 -9.86 2.62 -6.01
N TYR A 61 -9.10 1.59 -5.64
CA TYR A 61 -7.70 1.72 -5.25
C TYR A 61 -6.87 2.36 -6.37
N ARG A 62 -6.99 1.88 -7.61
CA ARG A 62 -6.32 2.47 -8.77
C ARG A 62 -6.72 3.93 -9.01
N ALA A 63 -7.98 4.28 -8.78
CA ALA A 63 -8.48 5.65 -8.89
C ALA A 63 -7.95 6.58 -7.78
N ILE A 64 -7.65 6.05 -6.59
CA ILE A 64 -6.98 6.80 -5.52
C ILE A 64 -5.53 7.08 -5.91
N ILE A 65 -4.78 6.05 -6.30
CA ILE A 65 -3.36 6.17 -6.68
C ILE A 65 -3.20 7.11 -7.87
N SER A 66 -4.07 7.04 -8.88
CA SER A 66 -3.97 7.89 -10.08
C SER A 66 -4.12 9.40 -9.82
N LYS A 67 -4.67 9.76 -8.66
CA LYS A 67 -4.87 11.14 -8.18
C LYS A 67 -3.79 11.59 -7.17
N MET A 68 -2.83 10.73 -6.84
CA MET A 68 -1.71 11.10 -5.99
C MET A 68 -0.67 11.92 -6.77
N PRO A 69 -0.01 12.90 -6.14
CA PRO A 69 1.20 13.48 -6.71
C PRO A 69 2.27 12.39 -6.83
N TYR A 70 3.15 12.46 -7.82
CA TYR A 70 4.20 11.44 -8.04
C TYR A 70 3.68 9.99 -8.10
N LYS A 71 2.47 9.79 -8.65
CA LYS A 71 1.80 8.48 -8.75
C LYS A 71 2.62 7.43 -9.49
N GLU A 72 3.54 7.84 -10.35
CA GLU A 72 4.48 6.99 -11.07
C GLU A 72 5.46 6.27 -10.13
N LYS A 73 5.70 6.82 -8.94
CA LYS A 73 6.51 6.18 -7.89
C LYS A 73 5.71 5.21 -7.03
N ALA A 74 4.38 5.18 -7.14
CA ALA A 74 3.55 4.33 -6.28
C ALA A 74 3.55 2.89 -6.78
N PHE A 75 4.18 1.99 -6.03
CA PHE A 75 4.11 0.55 -6.26
C PHE A 75 3.24 -0.07 -5.17
N GLY A 76 2.14 -0.71 -5.55
CA GLY A 76 1.07 -1.03 -4.61
C GLY A 76 0.69 -2.50 -4.61
N PHE A 77 0.67 -3.10 -3.43
CA PHE A 77 0.03 -4.38 -3.17
C PHE A 77 -1.31 -4.16 -2.45
N ILE A 78 -2.39 -4.75 -2.97
CA ILE A 78 -3.69 -4.77 -2.31
C ILE A 78 -4.24 -6.19 -2.29
N SER A 79 -4.72 -6.63 -1.12
CA SER A 79 -5.28 -7.98 -0.94
C SER A 79 -6.42 -7.99 0.08
N GLY A 80 -7.21 -9.05 0.07
CA GLY A 80 -8.10 -9.38 1.19
C GLY A 80 -7.39 -10.29 2.20
N LYS A 81 -7.96 -10.40 3.39
CA LYS A 81 -7.41 -11.28 4.45
C LYS A 81 -7.38 -12.75 4.01
N SER A 82 -8.46 -13.22 3.39
CA SER A 82 -8.61 -14.61 2.97
C SER A 82 -7.56 -15.04 1.96
N GLU A 83 -7.21 -14.15 1.02
CA GLU A 83 -6.20 -14.38 0.01
C GLU A 83 -4.81 -14.50 0.63
N ILE A 84 -4.46 -13.62 1.57
CA ILE A 84 -3.17 -13.66 2.28
C ILE A 84 -3.06 -14.93 3.11
N ILE A 85 -4.10 -15.32 3.84
CA ILE A 85 -4.07 -16.54 4.68
C ILE A 85 -3.80 -17.80 3.84
N GLY A 86 -4.15 -17.79 2.56
CA GLY A 86 -3.89 -18.89 1.63
C GLY A 86 -2.46 -18.95 1.05
N TRP A 87 -1.61 -17.97 1.34
CA TRP A 87 -0.23 -17.93 0.82
C TRP A 87 0.65 -19.00 1.47
N GLU A 88 1.75 -19.32 0.79
CA GLU A 88 2.77 -20.20 1.32
C GLU A 88 3.42 -19.55 2.56
N LYS A 89 3.80 -20.36 3.55
CA LYS A 89 4.24 -19.86 4.86
C LYS A 89 5.54 -19.07 4.80
N SER A 90 6.47 -19.44 3.91
CA SER A 90 7.71 -18.69 3.70
C SER A 90 7.45 -17.34 3.05
N ASP A 91 6.49 -17.25 2.11
CA ASP A 91 6.05 -15.97 1.55
C ASP A 91 5.41 -15.09 2.62
N LEU A 92 4.55 -15.66 3.48
CA LEU A 92 3.95 -14.94 4.60
C LEU A 92 4.97 -14.47 5.63
N PHE A 93 5.97 -15.29 5.93
CA PHE A 93 7.06 -14.92 6.81
C PHE A 93 7.82 -13.72 6.24
N GLN A 94 8.27 -13.82 4.99
CA GLN A 94 8.97 -12.72 4.33
C GLN A 94 8.11 -11.45 4.28
N PHE A 95 6.85 -11.58 3.89
CA PHE A 95 5.90 -10.47 3.81
C PHE A 95 5.73 -9.78 5.17
N TYR A 96 5.59 -10.53 6.26
CA TYR A 96 5.45 -9.95 7.60
C TYR A 96 6.66 -9.11 8.02
N TYR A 97 7.89 -9.58 7.77
CA TYR A 97 9.09 -8.82 8.17
C TYR A 97 9.40 -7.65 7.24
N ASP A 98 9.01 -7.74 5.97
CA ASP A 98 9.23 -6.66 5.00
C ASP A 98 8.13 -5.59 5.05
N THR A 99 6.96 -5.84 5.69
CA THR A 99 5.83 -4.89 5.85
C THR A 99 5.77 -4.14 7.17
#